data_AF-A0A145UXN4-F1
#
_entry.id   AF-A0A145UXN4-F1
#
_cell.length_a   1.000
_cell.length_b   1.000
_cell.length_c   1.000
_cell.angle_alpha   90.00
_cell.angle_beta   90.00
_cell.angle_gamma   90.00
#
_symmetry.space_group_name_H-M   'P 1'
#
loop_
_entity.id
_entity.type
_entity.pdbx_description
1 polymer ?
#
loop_
_entity_poly.entity_id
_entity_poly.type
_entity_poly.pdbx_seq_one_letter_code
_entity_poly.pdbx_strand_id
1 'polypeptide(L)'
;MRTLILLGTLLAAPCVMAATDAEIVNAVKQRAESGFFPKDVKVVSLKEVNFFPDDRDTVYARFGNVCGKAEVTKGDNKASLVFIAPVVEKASQISIDDPTIYDLTKQGEIAEKDIPNRCK
;
A
#
# COMPACT_ATOMS: atom_id res chain seq x y z
N MET A 1 10.42 -33.10 -51.67
CA MET A 1 9.59 -32.08 -50.99
C MET A 1 10.04 -31.99 -49.54
N ARG A 2 10.63 -30.86 -49.13
CA ARG A 2 11.02 -30.62 -47.74
C ARG A 2 10.20 -29.44 -47.24
N THR A 3 9.15 -29.75 -46.49
CA THR A 3 8.25 -28.77 -45.88
C THR A 3 8.98 -28.14 -44.70
N LEU A 4 9.46 -26.91 -44.87
CA LEU A 4 9.98 -26.08 -43.78
C LEU A 4 8.78 -25.51 -43.03
N ILE A 5 8.44 -26.13 -41.90
CA ILE A 5 7.50 -25.56 -40.95
C ILE A 5 8.27 -24.48 -40.19
N LEU A 6 8.08 -23.21 -40.57
CA LEU A 6 8.46 -22.08 -39.72
C LEU A 6 7.55 -22.11 -38.49
N LEU A 7 8.06 -22.67 -37.40
CA LEU A 7 7.47 -22.51 -36.08
C LEU A 7 7.81 -21.09 -35.60
N GLY A 8 6.97 -20.13 -35.97
CA GLY A 8 7.02 -18.78 -35.42
C GLY A 8 6.55 -18.84 -33.97
N THR A 9 7.47 -19.11 -33.05
CA THR A 9 7.23 -18.82 -31.63
C THR A 9 7.17 -17.31 -31.47
N LEU A 10 5.95 -16.78 -31.51
CA LEU A 10 5.67 -15.44 -31.00
C LEU A 10 6.10 -15.45 -29.54
N LEU A 11 7.25 -14.84 -29.24
CA LEU A 11 7.62 -14.44 -27.89
C LEU A 11 6.61 -13.37 -27.48
N ALA A 12 5.44 -13.79 -27.00
CA ALA A 12 4.61 -12.95 -26.16
C ALA A 12 5.42 -12.73 -24.88
N ALA A 13 6.27 -11.71 -24.89
CA ALA A 13 6.91 -11.24 -23.68
C ALA A 13 5.78 -11.00 -22.66
N PRO A 14 5.88 -11.53 -21.42
CA PRO A 14 4.90 -11.18 -20.42
C PRO A 14 4.95 -9.65 -20.30
N CYS A 15 3.84 -8.98 -20.64
CA CYS A 15 3.61 -7.62 -20.19
C CYS A 15 3.53 -7.70 -18.67
N VAL A 16 4.68 -7.58 -18.00
CA VAL A 16 4.75 -7.44 -16.56
C VAL A 16 4.22 -6.04 -16.27
N MET A 17 2.90 -5.94 -16.16
CA MET A 17 2.26 -4.71 -15.71
C MET A 17 2.52 -4.55 -14.22
N ALA A 18 2.74 -3.31 -13.80
CA ALA A 18 2.85 -2.96 -12.40
C ALA A 18 1.59 -3.38 -11.62
N ALA A 19 1.72 -3.58 -10.31
CA ALA A 19 0.57 -3.92 -9.47
C ALA A 19 -0.52 -2.85 -9.57
N THR A 20 -1.78 -3.29 -9.57
CA THR A 20 -2.93 -2.41 -9.50
C THR A 20 -3.05 -1.75 -8.13
N ASP A 21 -3.77 -0.63 -8.05
CA ASP A 21 -4.03 0.07 -6.79
C ASP A 21 -4.71 -0.84 -5.76
N ALA A 22 -5.62 -1.71 -6.24
CA ALA A 22 -6.31 -2.67 -5.40
C ALA A 22 -5.37 -3.72 -4.80
N GLU A 23 -4.40 -4.22 -5.57
CA GLU A 23 -3.39 -5.16 -5.09
C GLU A 23 -2.50 -4.52 -4.03
N ILE A 24 -2.06 -3.27 -4.27
CA ILE A 24 -1.28 -2.49 -3.30
C ILE A 24 -2.06 -2.25 -2.01
N VAL A 25 -3.29 -1.78 -2.13
CA VAL A 25 -4.16 -1.51 -0.96
C VAL A 25 -4.40 -2.80 -0.17
N ASN A 26 -4.63 -3.93 -0.83
CA ASN A 26 -4.84 -5.20 -0.16
C ASN A 26 -3.58 -5.68 0.57
N ALA A 27 -2.40 -5.56 -0.04
CA ALA A 27 -1.13 -5.89 0.60
C ALA A 27 -0.90 -5.02 1.86
N VAL A 28 -1.19 -3.72 1.79
CA VAL A 28 -1.09 -2.82 2.94
C VAL A 28 -2.12 -3.15 4.02
N LYS A 29 -3.37 -3.49 3.67
CA LYS A 29 -4.37 -3.93 4.66
C LYS A 29 -3.88 -5.15 5.44
N GLN A 30 -3.36 -6.16 4.76
CA GLN A 30 -2.81 -7.36 5.40
C GLN A 30 -1.64 -7.03 6.34
N ARG A 31 -0.75 -6.12 5.93
CA ARG A 31 0.37 -5.66 6.76
C ARG A 31 -0.11 -4.84 7.97
N ALA A 32 -1.12 -4.00 7.79
CA ALA A 32 -1.70 -3.15 8.83
C ALA A 32 -2.38 -3.97 9.92
N GLU A 33 -3.09 -5.04 9.56
CA GLU A 33 -3.77 -5.95 10.51
C GLU A 33 -2.80 -6.63 11.48
N SER A 34 -1.56 -6.87 11.07
CA SER A 34 -0.66 -7.80 11.77
C SER A 34 0.69 -7.22 12.19
N GLY A 35 1.09 -6.02 11.74
CA GLY A 35 2.32 -5.46 12.29
C GLY A 35 2.67 -4.02 11.95
N PHE A 36 1.67 -3.17 11.73
CA PHE A 36 1.85 -1.72 11.91
C PHE A 36 1.84 -1.34 13.40
N PHE A 37 1.13 -2.11 14.22
CA PHE A 37 0.93 -1.80 15.63
C PHE A 37 1.71 -2.78 16.52
N PRO A 38 2.04 -2.36 17.77
CA PRO A 38 2.57 -3.26 18.78
C PRO A 38 1.68 -4.50 18.99
N LYS A 39 2.27 -5.63 19.39
CA LYS A 39 1.58 -6.94 19.49
C LYS A 39 0.38 -6.96 20.45
N ASP A 40 0.32 -6.05 21.40
CA ASP A 40 -0.76 -5.90 22.38
C ASP A 40 -1.90 -4.98 21.89
N VAL A 41 -1.77 -4.43 20.68
CA VAL A 41 -2.80 -3.63 20.00
C VAL A 41 -3.47 -4.48 18.93
N LYS A 42 -4.79 -4.64 19.03
CA LYS A 42 -5.59 -5.35 18.04
C LYS A 42 -6.25 -4.37 17.08
N VAL A 43 -6.10 -4.61 15.78
CA VAL A 43 -6.86 -3.91 14.74
C VAL A 43 -8.28 -4.48 14.69
N VAL A 44 -9.27 -3.60 14.81
CA VAL A 44 -10.71 -3.94 14.76
C VAL A 44 -11.26 -3.73 13.36
N SER A 45 -10.90 -2.61 12.72
CA SER A 45 -11.33 -2.31 11.36
C SER A 45 -10.34 -1.39 10.65
N LEU A 46 -10.31 -1.47 9.33
CA LEU A 46 -9.58 -0.56 8.44
C LEU A 46 -10.58 0.15 7.54
N LYS A 47 -10.51 1.48 7.49
CA LYS A 47 -11.44 2.36 6.75
C LYS A 47 -10.66 3.31 5.86
N GLU A 48 -11.29 3.72 4.76
CA GLU A 48 -10.78 4.76 3.86
C GLU A 48 -9.34 4.50 3.37
N VAL A 49 -8.99 3.22 3.16
CA VAL A 49 -7.64 2.82 2.74
C VAL A 49 -7.50 2.99 1.23
N ASN A 50 -6.67 3.94 0.80
CA ASN A 50 -6.45 4.27 -0.62
C ASN A 50 -4.97 4.42 -0.93
N PHE A 51 -4.58 4.11 -2.17
CA PHE A 51 -3.25 4.36 -2.70
C PHE A 51 -3.18 5.76 -3.32
N PHE A 52 -2.10 6.47 -3.01
CA PHE A 52 -1.80 7.82 -3.47
C PHE A 52 -0.42 7.78 -4.16
N PRO A 53 -0.39 7.74 -5.50
CA PRO A 53 0.86 7.67 -6.24
C PRO A 53 1.70 8.95 -6.06
N ASP A 54 3.01 8.82 -6.05
CA ASP A 54 3.94 9.95 -6.12
C ASP A 54 4.42 10.19 -7.57
N ASP A 55 5.22 11.24 -7.76
CA ASP A 55 5.68 11.68 -9.08
C ASP A 55 6.56 10.64 -9.83
N ARG A 56 6.97 9.55 -9.15
CA ARG A 56 7.75 8.45 -9.70
C ARG A 56 6.88 7.26 -10.13
N ASP A 57 5.57 7.28 -9.88
CA ASP A 57 4.65 6.22 -10.29
C ASP A 57 4.65 6.04 -11.81
N THR A 58 4.71 4.79 -12.26
CA THR A 58 4.72 4.46 -13.69
C THR A 58 3.91 3.20 -13.96
N VAL A 59 3.65 2.92 -15.24
CA VAL A 59 3.02 1.66 -15.68
C VAL A 59 3.87 0.41 -15.42
N TYR A 60 5.14 0.56 -15.05
CA TYR A 60 6.10 -0.54 -14.85
C TYR A 60 6.56 -0.70 -13.38
N ALA A 61 6.29 0.28 -12.54
CA ALA A 61 6.65 0.28 -11.13
C ALA A 61 5.79 1.30 -10.40
N ARG A 62 5.26 0.91 -9.23
CA ARG A 62 4.39 1.77 -8.43
C ARG A 62 5.14 2.42 -7.28
N PHE A 63 4.91 3.71 -7.05
CA PHE A 63 5.52 4.46 -5.95
C PHE A 63 4.50 5.40 -5.34
N GLY A 64 4.43 5.44 -4.02
CA GLY A 64 3.54 6.36 -3.34
C GLY A 64 3.29 6.00 -1.89
N ASN A 65 2.15 6.42 -1.36
CA ASN A 65 1.71 6.07 -0.03
C ASN A 65 0.34 5.40 -0.08
N VAL A 66 0.11 4.42 0.79
CA VAL A 66 -1.25 4.00 1.14
C VAL A 66 -1.62 4.67 2.45
N CYS A 67 -2.71 5.44 2.43
CA CYS A 67 -3.22 6.09 3.62
C CYS A 67 -4.56 5.51 3.99
N GLY A 68 -4.84 5.44 5.30
CA GLY A 68 -6.12 4.95 5.80
C GLY A 68 -6.30 5.19 7.28
N LYS A 69 -7.46 4.78 7.79
CA LYS A 69 -7.82 4.84 9.21
C LYS A 69 -7.89 3.43 9.78
N ALA A 70 -7.26 3.21 10.92
CA ALA A 70 -7.33 1.97 11.67
C ALA A 70 -8.06 2.22 12.99
N GLU A 71 -9.14 1.50 13.22
CA GLU A 71 -9.75 1.39 14.54
C GLU A 71 -9.03 0.29 15.30
N VAL A 72 -8.45 0.63 16.44
CA VAL A 72 -7.65 -0.29 17.24
C VAL A 72 -8.13 -0.37 18.68
N THR A 73 -7.82 -1.49 19.33
CA THR A 73 -8.12 -1.75 20.74
C THR A 73 -6.87 -2.18 21.48
N LYS A 74 -6.72 -1.70 22.72
CA LYS A 74 -5.73 -2.17 23.70
C LYS A 74 -6.40 -2.33 25.06
N GLY A 75 -6.73 -3.56 25.44
CA GLY A 75 -7.65 -3.82 26.55
C GLY A 75 -9.02 -3.20 26.26
N ASP A 76 -9.54 -2.41 27.20
CA ASP A 76 -10.83 -1.72 27.06
C ASP A 76 -10.74 -0.39 26.29
N ASN A 77 -9.52 0.08 25.98
CA ASN A 77 -9.33 1.34 25.28
C ASN A 77 -9.49 1.15 23.77
N LYS A 78 -10.22 2.08 23.14
CA LYS A 78 -10.40 2.17 21.69
C LYS A 78 -9.78 3.45 21.17
N ALA A 79 -9.14 3.38 20.00
CA ALA A 79 -8.62 4.54 19.30
C ALA A 79 -8.89 4.44 17.80
N SER A 80 -9.02 5.59 17.15
CA SER A 80 -9.03 5.71 15.70
C SER A 80 -7.76 6.42 15.29
N LEU A 81 -6.89 5.71 14.58
CA LEU A 81 -5.55 6.17 14.20
C LEU A 81 -5.47 6.28 12.68
N VAL A 82 -4.85 7.35 12.18
CA VAL A 82 -4.53 7.47 10.75
C VAL A 82 -3.16 6.85 10.52
N PHE A 83 -2.99 6.06 9.48
CA PHE A 83 -1.69 5.57 9.05
C PHE A 83 -1.36 6.04 7.64
N ILE A 84 -0.08 6.25 7.39
CA ILE A 84 0.51 6.52 6.07
C ILE A 84 1.64 5.51 5.87
N ALA A 85 1.46 4.57 4.95
CA ALA A 85 2.42 3.52 4.65
C ALA A 85 3.10 3.81 3.30
N PRO A 86 4.41 4.11 3.26
CA PRO A 86 5.14 4.22 2.01
C PRO A 86 5.16 2.87 1.29
N VAL A 87 4.92 2.88 -0.02
CA VAL A 87 4.89 1.69 -0.86
C VAL A 87 5.79 1.87 -2.07
N VAL A 88 6.55 0.82 -2.37
CA VAL A 88 7.31 0.68 -3.60
C VAL A 88 7.00 -0.68 -4.21
N GLU A 89 6.47 -0.71 -5.43
CA GLU A 89 6.34 -1.92 -6.23
C GLU A 89 7.31 -1.89 -7.39
N LYS A 90 8.17 -2.90 -7.46
CA LYS A 90 9.11 -3.12 -8.56
C LYS A 90 9.22 -4.61 -8.83
N ALA A 91 9.33 -4.97 -10.11
CA ALA A 91 9.54 -6.35 -10.53
C ALA A 91 8.54 -7.34 -9.89
N SER A 92 7.27 -6.92 -9.80
CA SER A 92 6.17 -7.70 -9.21
C SER A 92 6.31 -7.97 -7.71
N GLN A 93 7.12 -7.17 -7.00
CA GLN A 93 7.26 -7.23 -5.55
C GLN A 93 6.83 -5.92 -4.91
N ILE A 94 5.82 -6.00 -4.03
CA ILE A 94 5.35 -4.87 -3.22
C ILE A 94 6.16 -4.84 -1.92
N SER A 95 6.92 -3.77 -1.73
CA SER A 95 7.58 -3.41 -0.48
C SER A 95 6.75 -2.37 0.25
N ILE A 96 6.52 -2.60 1.54
CA ILE A 96 5.78 -1.70 2.43
C ILE A 96 6.73 -1.33 3.56
N ASP A 97 7.09 -0.05 3.63
CA ASP A 97 7.97 0.47 4.68
C ASP A 97 7.18 0.72 5.97
N ASP A 98 7.90 1.01 7.05
CA ASP A 98 7.27 1.30 8.35
C ASP A 98 6.31 2.50 8.24
N PRO A 99 5.07 2.36 8.75
CA PRO A 99 4.07 3.40 8.60
C PRO A 99 4.34 4.56 9.54
N THR A 100 3.92 5.75 9.14
CA THR A 100 3.68 6.85 10.07
C THR A 100 2.26 6.71 10.64
N ILE A 101 2.11 6.78 11.97
CA ILE A 101 0.83 6.62 12.65
C ILE A 101 0.50 7.89 13.44
N TYR A 102 -0.70 8.42 13.23
CA TYR A 102 -1.21 9.63 13.88
C TYR A 102 -2.41 9.32 14.76
N ASP A 103 -2.33 9.77 16.01
CA ASP A 103 -3.49 9.98 16.88
C ASP A 103 -3.97 11.42 16.71
N LEU A 104 -5.01 11.64 15.91
CA LEU A 104 -5.50 12.99 15.59
C LEU A 104 -5.93 13.79 16.83
N THR A 105 -6.26 13.12 17.94
CA THR A 105 -6.63 13.80 19.19
C THR A 105 -5.43 14.44 19.89
N LYS A 106 -4.22 13.97 19.60
CA LYS A 106 -2.96 14.45 20.21
C LYS A 106 -2.02 15.11 19.22
N GLN A 107 -2.11 14.73 17.94
CA GLN A 107 -1.16 15.10 16.89
C GLN A 107 -1.84 15.77 15.70
N GLY A 108 -3.05 16.34 15.91
CA GLY A 108 -3.84 16.98 14.87
C GLY A 108 -3.06 17.99 14.03
N GLU A 109 -2.33 18.91 14.66
CA GLU A 109 -1.58 19.95 13.95
C GLU A 109 -0.47 19.39 13.03
N ILE A 110 0.20 18.31 13.44
CA ILE A 110 1.24 17.66 12.64
C ILE A 110 0.58 16.87 11.50
N ALA A 111 -0.51 16.16 11.80
CA ALA A 111 -1.25 15.37 10.82
C ALA A 111 -1.90 16.26 9.74
N GLU A 112 -2.45 17.41 10.10
CA GLU A 112 -3.02 18.40 9.18
C GLU A 112 -2.00 18.94 8.17
N LYS A 113 -0.72 18.99 8.56
CA LYS A 113 0.37 19.39 7.66
C LYS A 113 0.90 18.24 6.81
N ASP A 114 1.00 17.02 7.36
CA ASP A 114 1.65 15.89 6.65
C ASP A 114 0.69 15.15 5.71
N ILE A 115 -0.55 14.87 6.15
CA ILE A 115 -1.52 14.06 5.39
C ILE A 115 -1.77 14.64 3.98
N PRO A 116 -2.06 15.93 3.80
CA PRO A 116 -2.34 16.47 2.47
C PRO A 116 -1.14 16.39 1.51
N ASN A 117 0.08 16.32 2.02
CA ASN A 117 1.28 16.23 1.19
C ASN A 117 1.57 14.80 0.74
N ARG A 118 1.16 13.81 1.54
CA ARG A 118 1.49 12.39 1.33
C ARG A 118 0.32 11.55 0.82
N CYS A 119 -0.90 12.03 1.00
CA CYS A 119 -2.14 11.34 0.66
C CYS A 119 -2.99 12.18 -0.32
N LYS A 120 -2.35 12.69 -1.39
CA LYS A 120 -2.97 13.55 -2.43
C LYS A 120 -3.34 12.77 -3.69
#